data_AF-A0A5E4ZJE4-F1
#
_entry.id   AF-A0A5E4ZJE4-F1
#
_cell.length_a   1.000
_cell.length_b   1.000
_cell.length_c   1.000
_cell.angle_alpha   90.00
_cell.angle_beta   90.00
_cell.angle_gamma   90.00
#
_symmetry.space_group_name_H-M   'P 1'
#
loop_
_entity.id
_entity.type
_entity.pdbx_description
1 polymer ?
#
loop_
_entity_poly.entity_id
_entity_poly.type
_entity_poly.pdbx_seq_one_letter_code
_entity_poly.pdbx_strand_id
1 'polypeptide(L)'
;MKATALHIFVLNVPEFASLTHAARQIPTCRVEDTGDYTVISSDAPVAFERRALGLKPAVWYGLFTGGLDGRIEQFERDVVRIAPRA
;
A
#
# COMPACT_ATOMS: atom_id res chain seq x y z
N MET A 1 13.22 4.72 -20.23
CA MET A 1 12.30 3.66 -19.80
C MET A 1 11.11 4.33 -19.14
N LYS A 2 9.88 3.88 -19.40
CA LYS A 2 8.68 4.47 -18.79
C LYS A 2 8.50 3.75 -17.46
N ALA A 3 8.49 4.48 -16.34
CA ALA A 3 8.31 3.86 -15.04
C ALA A 3 7.00 3.06 -15.01
N THR A 4 7.07 1.81 -14.56
CA THR A 4 5.90 0.94 -14.42
C THR A 4 5.21 1.29 -13.11
N ALA A 5 3.88 1.42 -13.13
CA ALA A 5 3.07 1.68 -11.94
C ALA A 5 3.46 0.76 -10.78
N LEU A 6 3.40 1.26 -9.54
CA LEU A 6 3.48 0.39 -8.37
C LEU A 6 2.14 -0.32 -8.15
N HIS A 7 2.19 -1.53 -7.60
CA HIS A 7 1.04 -2.35 -7.21
C HIS A 7 1.26 -2.95 -5.82
N ILE A 8 0.33 -2.72 -4.90
CA ILE A 8 0.30 -3.32 -3.55
C ILE A 8 -0.88 -4.28 -3.51
N PHE A 9 -0.62 -5.54 -3.18
CA PHE A 9 -1.63 -6.58 -3.07
C PHE A 9 -2.01 -6.75 -1.60
N VAL A 10 -3.25 -6.40 -1.27
CA VAL A 10 -3.74 -6.36 0.12
C VAL A 10 -4.80 -7.43 0.29
N LEU A 11 -4.60 -8.35 1.24
CA LEU A 11 -5.61 -9.38 1.54
C LEU A 11 -6.87 -8.73 2.12
N ASN A 12 -8.06 -9.18 1.68
CA ASN A 12 -9.36 -8.66 2.11
C ASN A 12 -9.76 -9.16 3.52
N VAL A 13 -8.97 -8.78 4.52
CA VAL A 13 -9.25 -9.06 5.94
C VAL A 13 -9.39 -7.76 6.74
N PRO A 14 -10.17 -7.75 7.85
CA PRO A 14 -10.44 -6.54 8.63
C PRO A 14 -9.18 -5.79 9.09
N GLU A 15 -8.09 -6.51 9.34
CA GLU A 15 -6.81 -5.98 9.81
C GLU A 15 -6.19 -4.97 8.82
N PHE A 16 -6.43 -5.14 7.51
CA PHE A 16 -5.89 -4.26 6.47
C PHE A 16 -6.91 -3.29 5.89
N ALA A 17 -8.17 -3.30 6.37
CA ALA A 17 -9.23 -2.46 5.82
C ALA A 17 -8.92 -0.95 5.88
N SER A 18 -8.21 -0.49 6.91
CA SER A 18 -7.82 0.92 7.03
C SER A 18 -6.83 1.36 5.95
N LEU A 19 -5.96 0.45 5.47
CA LEU A 19 -5.00 0.72 4.40
C LEU A 19 -5.72 0.97 3.07
N THR A 20 -6.64 0.07 2.68
CA THR A 20 -7.36 0.20 1.41
C THR A 20 -8.32 1.37 1.44
N HIS A 21 -8.94 1.67 2.60
CA HIS A 21 -9.74 2.87 2.79
C HIS A 21 -8.91 4.15 2.62
N ALA A 22 -7.74 4.24 3.26
CA ALA A 22 -6.85 5.38 3.11
C ALA A 22 -6.36 5.55 1.68
N ALA A 23 -6.01 4.46 0.99
CA ALA A 23 -5.58 4.50 -0.40
C ALA A 23 -6.66 5.05 -1.34
N ARG A 24 -7.95 4.74 -1.10
CA ARG A 24 -9.07 5.30 -1.86
C ARG A 24 -9.21 6.83 -1.71
N GLN A 25 -8.64 7.42 -0.67
CA GLN A 25 -8.63 8.87 -0.46
C GLN A 25 -7.44 9.58 -1.10
N ILE A 26 -6.48 8.84 -1.67
CA ILE A 26 -5.28 9.41 -2.31
C ILE A 26 -5.55 9.58 -3.81
N PRO A 27 -5.53 10.81 -4.36
CA PRO A 27 -5.89 11.06 -5.77
C PRO A 27 -5.01 10.34 -6.81
N THR A 28 -3.76 10.01 -6.45
CA THR A 28 -2.84 9.29 -7.33
C THR A 28 -3.04 7.77 -7.30
N CYS A 29 -3.84 7.25 -6.37
CA CYS A 29 -4.10 5.84 -6.22
C CYS A 29 -5.34 5.40 -7.01
N ARG A 30 -5.22 4.25 -7.68
CA ARG A 30 -6.32 3.45 -8.20
C ARG A 30 -6.48 2.24 -7.30
N VAL A 31 -7.70 1.94 -6.85
CA VAL A 31 -7.97 0.84 -5.91
C VAL A 31 -9.04 -0.05 -6.49
N GLU A 32 -8.69 -1.31 -6.74
CA GLU A 32 -9.55 -2.29 -7.41
C GLU A 32 -9.66 -3.55 -6.57
N ASP A 33 -10.89 -4.05 -6.36
CA ASP A 33 -11.11 -5.32 -5.67
C ASP A 33 -10.94 -6.48 -6.67
N THR A 34 -10.07 -7.43 -6.37
CA THR A 34 -9.74 -8.60 -7.21
C THR A 34 -9.80 -9.89 -6.39
N GLY A 35 -10.97 -10.52 -6.37
CA GLY A 35 -11.20 -11.74 -5.59
C GLY A 35 -10.97 -11.50 -4.09
N ASP A 36 -10.08 -12.29 -3.49
CA ASP A 36 -9.72 -12.17 -2.06
C ASP A 36 -8.72 -11.04 -1.76
N TYR A 37 -8.35 -10.24 -2.76
CA TYR A 37 -7.42 -9.13 -2.62
C TYR A 37 -8.02 -7.80 -3.05
N THR A 38 -7.48 -6.72 -2.52
CA THR A 38 -7.60 -5.36 -3.05
C THR A 38 -6.23 -4.96 -3.60
N VAL A 39 -6.19 -4.48 -4.85
CA VAL A 39 -4.97 -4.00 -5.50
C VAL A 39 -4.95 -2.47 -5.46
N ILE A 40 -3.91 -1.91 -4.83
CA ILE A 40 -3.66 -0.46 -4.83
C ILE A 40 -2.57 -0.19 -5.87
N SER A 41 -2.88 0.64 -6.86
CA SER A 41 -1.96 0.97 -7.95
C SER A 41 -1.69 2.48 -8.03
N SER A 42 -0.47 2.89 -8.38
CA SER A 42 -0.13 4.32 -8.56
C SER A 42 1.05 4.51 -9.51
N ASP A 43 0.98 5.54 -10.35
CA ASP A 43 2.09 5.94 -11.23
C ASP A 43 3.06 6.92 -10.53
N ALA A 44 2.74 7.30 -9.28
CA ALA A 44 3.55 8.18 -8.43
C ALA A 44 3.87 7.49 -7.09
N PRO A 45 4.91 7.94 -6.35
CA PRO A 45 5.17 7.43 -5.01
C PRO A 45 3.97 7.61 -4.06
N VAL A 46 3.75 6.61 -3.23
CA VAL A 46 2.67 6.58 -2.23
C VAL A 46 3.31 6.42 -0.85
N ALA A 47 2.78 7.15 0.13
CA ALA A 47 3.20 7.03 1.52
C ALA A 47 2.00 6.77 2.42
N PHE A 48 2.23 5.98 3.46
CA PHE A 48 1.26 5.74 4.51
C PHE A 48 1.90 5.97 5.87
N GLU A 49 1.10 6.45 6.81
CA GLU A 49 1.50 6.64 8.19
C GLU A 49 0.77 5.65 9.10
N ARG A 50 1.52 4.88 9.90
CA ARG A 50 0.97 3.83 10.76
C ARG A 50 -0.11 4.35 11.70
N ARG A 51 0.13 5.53 12.29
CA ARG A 51 -0.79 6.14 13.26
C ARG A 51 -2.08 6.62 12.60
N ALA A 52 -2.00 7.21 11.41
CA ALA A 52 -3.18 7.60 10.64
C ALA A 52 -4.03 6.39 10.25
N LEU A 53 -3.40 5.24 10.00
CA LEU A 53 -4.11 3.99 9.71
C LEU A 53 -4.60 3.23 10.96
N GLY A 54 -4.24 3.68 12.17
CA GLY A 54 -4.58 2.99 13.43
C GLY A 54 -3.95 1.60 13.58
N LEU A 55 -2.89 1.29 12.83
CA LEU A 55 -2.34 -0.07 12.78
C LEU A 55 -1.42 -0.36 13.98
N LYS A 56 -1.63 -1.55 14.57
CA LYS A 56 -0.70 -2.14 15.55
C LYS A 56 0.61 -2.52 14.86
N PRO A 57 1.76 -2.50 15.58
CA PRO A 57 3.06 -2.82 15.00
C PRO A 57 3.11 -4.15 14.22
N ALA A 58 2.47 -5.20 14.73
CA ALA A 58 2.45 -6.52 14.08
C ALA A 58 1.78 -6.50 12.70
N VAL A 59 0.67 -5.76 12.54
CA VAL A 59 -0.03 -5.62 11.26
C VAL A 59 0.75 -4.68 10.33
N TRP A 60 1.32 -3.61 10.89
CA TRP A 60 2.13 -2.64 10.15
C TRP A 60 3.31 -3.28 9.43
N TYR A 61 4.09 -4.12 10.10
CA TYR A 61 5.21 -4.82 9.45
C TYR A 61 4.75 -5.94 8.49
N GLY A 62 3.45 -6.25 8.48
CA GLY A 62 2.81 -7.20 7.56
C GLY A 62 2.18 -6.57 6.31
N LEU A 63 2.30 -5.26 6.08
CA LEU A 63 1.58 -4.55 5.00
C LEU A 63 1.77 -5.15 3.59
N PHE A 64 2.90 -5.81 3.32
CA PHE A 64 3.27 -6.31 2.00
C PHE A 64 3.26 -7.84 1.88
N THR A 65 2.71 -8.56 2.87
CA THR A 65 2.68 -10.03 2.84
C THR A 65 1.76 -10.58 1.74
N GLY A 66 0.78 -9.80 1.28
CA GLY A 66 -0.03 -10.14 0.10
C GLY A 66 0.69 -9.95 -1.24
N GLY A 67 1.85 -9.27 -1.25
CA GLY A 67 2.66 -9.00 -2.43
C GLY A 67 2.87 -7.51 -2.70
N LEU A 68 3.99 -7.20 -3.36
CA LEU A 68 4.36 -5.85 -3.78
C LEU A 68 5.09 -5.90 -5.13
N ASP A 69 4.58 -5.16 -6.11
CA ASP A 69 5.37 -4.74 -7.27
C ASP A 69 5.66 -3.24 -7.19
N GLY A 70 6.89 -2.89 -6.85
CA GLY A 70 7.33 -1.53 -6.61
C GLY A 70 8.63 -1.53 -5.79
N ARG A 71 9.11 -0.36 -5.42
CA ARG A 71 10.29 -0.20 -4.58
C ARG A 71 9.92 0.44 -3.25
N ILE A 72 10.18 -0.24 -2.14
CA ILE A 72 10.11 0.34 -0.81
C ILE A 72 11.29 1.31 -0.68
N GLU A 73 11.02 2.61 -0.58
CA GLU A 73 12.04 3.64 -0.36
C GLU A 73 12.31 3.85 1.14
N GLN A 74 11.28 3.65 1.96
CA GLN A 74 11.34 3.81 3.41
C GLN A 74 10.32 2.85 4.04
N PHE A 75 10.70 2.15 5.11
CA PHE A 75 9.76 1.37 5.92
C PHE A 75 10.23 1.34 7.37
N GLU A 76 9.75 2.30 8.13
CA GLU A 76 10.15 2.51 9.52
C GLU A 76 8.98 2.20 10.46
N ARG A 77 9.12 2.56 11.73
CA ARG A 77 8.09 2.32 12.75
C ARG A 77 6.77 3.03 12.46
N ASP A 78 6.81 4.23 11.89
CA ASP A 78 5.63 5.09 11.76
C ASP A 78 5.28 5.48 10.32
N VAL A 79 6.20 5.27 9.36
CA VAL A 79 6.02 5.70 7.97
C VAL A 79 6.54 4.64 6.99
N VAL A 80 5.83 4.48 5.88
CA VAL A 80 6.27 3.70 4.72
C VAL A 80 6.10 4.52 3.46
N ARG A 81 7.06 4.41 2.54
CA ARG A 81 7.02 5.06 1.23
C ARG A 81 7.39 4.05 0.14
N ILE A 82 6.54 3.97 -0.87
CA ILE A 82 6.67 3.05 -2.01
C ILE A 82 6.73 3.89 -3.29
N ALA A 83 7.65 3.55 -4.19
CA ALA A 83 7.78 4.18 -5.49
C ALA A 83 7.60 3.16 -6.64
N PRO A 84 7.17 3.63 -7.83
CA PRO A 84 7.27 2.89 -9.08
C PRO A 84 8.70 2.37 -9.34
N ARG A 85 8.83 1.24 -10.06
CA ARG A 85 10.14 0.82 -10.60
C ARG A 85 10.44 1.61 -11.89
N ALA A 86 11.70 1.99 -12.06
CA ALA A 86 12.19 2.72 -13.23
C ALA A 86 12.49 1.78 -14.41
#